data_AF-A0A955PC87-F1
#
_entry.id   AF-A0A955PC87-F1
#
_cell.length_a   1.000
_cell.length_b   1.000
_cell.length_c   1.000
_cell.angle_alpha   90.00
_cell.angle_beta   90.00
_cell.angle_gamma   90.00
#
_symmetry.space_group_name_H-M   'P 1'
#
loop_
_entity.id
_entity.type
_entity.pdbx_description
1 polymer ?
#
loop_
_entity_poly.entity_id
_entity_poly.type
_entity_poly.pdbx_seq_one_letter_code
_entity_poly.pdbx_strand_id
1 'polypeptide(L)'
;MNRKGVSLSFLVLAAIPQIAFGEGESTPLIEHPRLFFTAAEKESLLEKREKGAGPLIWKNLIESADWCLTKKPRKEWIAPVEDDPIYENLYDRFYAMMMDMAIIEHFAFAYALSGEEKYGNAVHDWTLSCVEAWRPDAEATPDGGKAYAVSRLLKGIATSYDLAHDRFTDAERARIREMLAQTASNYYENYFTTDTISGPGFHTHHAIVEFGSFGIVALALLGEVPEASDWLDSATRKFEDHLLPTGLAPDGAQTEGATFWASTMHYRLFFMDALRRVTGKDLFTEYKDYMNADLALASIATIKEPGWNETNQTVILEPPYGQLDYYSPVLLCLAREYRRPVYQRLALWDHSLGHIQ
;
A
#
# COMPACT_ATOMS: atom_id res chain seq x y z
N MET A 1 62.76 -22.68 10.73
CA MET A 1 62.04 -21.68 11.55
C MET A 1 60.63 -21.53 10.99
N ASN A 2 59.68 -22.28 11.56
CA ASN A 2 58.44 -21.81 12.22
C ASN A 2 57.55 -20.91 11.33
N ARG A 3 56.52 -21.47 10.67
CA ARG A 3 55.12 -21.65 11.16
C ARG A 3 54.56 -20.32 11.71
N LYS A 4 53.45 -19.80 11.19
CA LYS A 4 52.10 -20.27 11.51
C LYS A 4 51.12 -19.98 10.35
N GLY A 5 50.50 -21.05 9.83
CA GLY A 5 49.19 -20.96 9.19
C GLY A 5 48.11 -20.95 10.27
N VAL A 6 47.06 -20.17 10.05
CA VAL A 6 45.85 -20.19 10.88
C VAL A 6 44.84 -21.07 10.16
N SER A 7 44.72 -22.31 10.64
CA SER A 7 43.62 -23.21 10.32
C SER A 7 42.52 -22.90 11.32
N LEU A 8 41.38 -22.35 10.85
CA LEU A 8 40.17 -22.30 11.66
C LEU A 8 39.37 -23.57 11.39
N SER A 9 39.53 -24.55 12.29
CA SER A 9 38.67 -25.71 12.38
C SER A 9 37.41 -25.32 13.14
N PHE A 10 36.23 -25.46 12.53
CA PHE A 10 34.97 -25.45 13.29
C PHE A 10 34.49 -26.88 13.51
N LEU A 11 34.36 -27.22 14.79
CA LEU A 11 33.77 -28.45 15.30
C LEU A 11 32.29 -28.50 14.92
N VAL A 12 31.87 -29.57 14.27
CA VAL A 12 30.48 -30.02 14.17
C VAL A 12 30.25 -30.99 15.34
N LEU A 13 29.31 -30.68 16.23
CA LEU A 13 28.43 -31.61 16.98
C LEU A 13 27.80 -30.92 18.20
N ALA A 14 26.49 -30.67 18.15
CA ALA A 14 25.52 -31.10 19.16
C ALA A 14 24.11 -30.67 18.74
N ALA A 15 23.17 -31.60 18.85
CA ALA A 15 21.80 -31.52 18.40
C ALA A 15 21.03 -30.35 19.02
N ILE A 16 20.45 -29.52 18.16
CA ILE A 16 19.32 -28.66 18.48
C ILE A 16 18.09 -29.41 17.96
N PRO A 17 17.00 -29.59 18.76
CA PRO A 17 15.79 -30.16 18.20
C PRO A 17 15.34 -29.26 17.06
N GLN A 18 15.17 -29.84 15.87
CA GLN A 18 14.39 -29.23 14.81
C GLN A 18 13.03 -28.89 15.40
N ILE A 19 12.83 -27.62 15.75
CA ILE A 19 11.49 -27.07 15.80
C ILE A 19 11.08 -27.02 14.33
N ALA A 20 10.40 -28.07 13.91
CA ALA A 20 9.60 -28.03 12.70
C ALA A 20 8.60 -26.88 12.90
N PHE A 21 8.91 -25.71 12.33
CA PHE A 21 7.87 -24.76 12.01
C PHE A 21 6.98 -25.47 11.01
N GLY A 22 5.72 -25.70 11.39
CA GLY A 22 4.78 -26.34 10.51
C GLY A 22 4.66 -25.51 9.23
N GLU A 23 5.04 -26.10 8.11
CA GLU A 23 4.42 -25.85 6.81
C GLU A 23 2.96 -26.28 6.93
N GLY A 24 2.16 -25.46 7.62
CA GLY A 24 0.74 -25.41 7.40
C GLY A 24 0.53 -24.28 6.43
N GLU A 25 0.52 -24.57 5.12
CA GLU A 25 -0.07 -23.65 4.16
C GLU A 25 -1.51 -23.41 4.63
N SER A 26 -1.74 -22.26 5.27
CA SER A 26 -3.11 -21.84 5.54
C SER A 26 -3.78 -21.62 4.20
N THR A 27 -4.90 -22.30 3.97
CA THR A 27 -5.72 -22.08 2.78
C THR A 27 -6.01 -20.58 2.67
N PRO A 28 -5.67 -19.94 1.53
CA PRO A 28 -5.89 -18.51 1.39
C PRO A 28 -7.36 -18.13 1.56
N LEU A 29 -7.62 -16.96 2.14
CA LEU A 29 -8.97 -16.42 2.24
C LEU A 29 -9.52 -16.10 0.85
N ILE A 30 -10.69 -16.65 0.52
CA ILE A 30 -11.34 -16.48 -0.78
C ILE A 30 -12.55 -15.53 -0.75
N GLU A 31 -13.14 -15.28 0.42
CA GLU A 31 -14.29 -14.39 0.55
C GLU A 31 -13.87 -12.94 0.72
N HIS A 32 -14.63 -12.03 0.11
CA HIS A 32 -14.44 -10.57 0.23
C HIS A 32 -15.31 -9.98 1.38
N PRO A 33 -14.84 -8.94 2.10
CA PRO A 33 -13.51 -8.34 2.00
C PRO A 33 -12.44 -9.23 2.66
N ARG A 34 -11.20 -9.13 2.19
CA ARG A 34 -10.06 -9.90 2.71
C ARG A 34 -8.75 -9.12 2.80
N LEU A 35 -8.62 -7.99 2.10
CA LEU A 35 -7.34 -7.27 2.04
C LEU A 35 -7.00 -6.60 3.38
N PHE A 36 -7.87 -5.72 3.86
CA PHE A 36 -7.60 -4.88 5.04
C PHE A 36 -8.33 -5.33 6.29
N PHE A 37 -9.44 -6.03 6.10
CA PHE A 37 -10.16 -6.76 7.14
C PHE A 37 -11.07 -7.80 6.52
N THR A 38 -11.37 -8.83 7.29
CA THR A 38 -12.37 -9.84 6.93
C THR A 38 -13.76 -9.46 7.45
N ALA A 39 -14.80 -10.10 6.90
CA ALA A 39 -16.15 -9.99 7.45
C ALA A 39 -16.21 -10.32 8.95
N ALA A 40 -15.40 -11.28 9.41
CA ALA A 40 -15.31 -11.67 10.82
C ALA A 40 -14.60 -10.62 11.70
N GLU A 41 -13.67 -9.83 11.14
CA GLU A 41 -12.96 -8.77 11.87
C GLU A 41 -13.77 -7.47 11.97
N LYS A 42 -14.81 -7.31 11.14
CA LYS A 42 -15.59 -6.08 11.03
C LYS A 42 -16.16 -5.61 12.36
N GLU A 43 -16.79 -6.48 13.15
CA GLU A 43 -17.38 -6.11 14.45
C GLU A 43 -16.33 -5.53 15.41
N SER A 44 -15.15 -6.16 15.49
CA SER A 44 -14.05 -5.67 16.32
C SER A 44 -13.55 -4.29 15.87
N LEU A 45 -13.54 -4.02 14.56
CA LEU A 45 -13.19 -2.70 14.03
C LEU A 45 -14.25 -1.64 14.37
N LEU A 46 -15.53 -1.99 14.30
CA LEU A 46 -16.61 -1.10 14.72
C LEU A 46 -16.49 -0.72 16.19
N GLU A 47 -16.13 -1.65 17.08
CA GLU A 47 -15.87 -1.31 18.48
C GLU A 47 -14.65 -0.41 18.66
N LYS A 48 -13.59 -0.62 17.87
CA LYS A 48 -12.38 0.22 17.93
C LYS A 48 -12.66 1.65 17.50
N ARG A 49 -13.64 1.89 16.61
CA ARG A 49 -14.07 3.25 16.23
C ARG A 49 -14.58 4.06 17.42
N GLU A 50 -15.04 3.43 18.49
CA GLU A 50 -15.59 4.12 19.66
C GLU A 50 -14.60 4.26 20.82
N LYS A 51 -13.35 3.81 20.66
CA LYS A 51 -12.34 3.73 21.74
C LYS A 51 -11.02 4.38 21.35
N GLY A 52 -10.32 4.95 22.33
CA GLY A 52 -8.99 5.52 22.12
C GLY A 52 -8.97 6.61 21.04
N ALA A 53 -8.13 6.44 20.02
CA ALA A 53 -8.06 7.35 18.87
C ALA A 53 -9.11 7.06 17.78
N GLY A 54 -9.86 5.96 17.91
CA GLY A 54 -10.88 5.54 16.95
C GLY A 54 -11.92 6.61 16.64
N PRO A 55 -12.48 7.35 17.64
CA PRO A 55 -13.49 8.36 17.37
C PRO A 55 -12.98 9.51 16.49
N LEU A 56 -11.73 9.91 16.69
CA LEU A 56 -11.07 10.93 15.87
C LEU A 56 -10.86 10.44 14.44
N ILE A 57 -10.24 9.26 14.28
CA ILE A 57 -9.99 8.65 12.97
C ILE A 57 -11.30 8.48 12.20
N TRP A 58 -12.32 7.99 12.88
CA TRP A 58 -13.63 7.80 12.27
C TRP A 58 -14.29 9.10 11.85
N LYS A 59 -14.29 10.11 12.72
CA LYS A 59 -14.81 11.44 12.41
C LYS A 59 -14.12 12.00 11.17
N ASN A 60 -12.79 11.99 11.14
CA ASN A 60 -11.99 12.54 10.05
C ASN A 60 -12.24 11.79 8.72
N LEU A 61 -12.36 10.46 8.77
CA LEU A 61 -12.68 9.63 7.62
C LEU A 61 -14.05 9.99 7.04
N ILE A 62 -15.06 10.16 7.89
CA ILE A 62 -16.41 10.55 7.45
C ILE A 62 -16.46 11.97 6.91
N GLU A 63 -15.78 12.94 7.56
CA GLU A 63 -15.69 14.31 7.03
C GLU A 63 -15.02 14.35 5.66
N SER A 64 -13.97 13.56 5.45
CA SER A 64 -13.33 13.41 4.15
C SER A 64 -14.22 12.71 3.13
N ALA A 65 -14.97 11.67 3.52
CA ALA A 65 -15.92 11.00 2.63
C ALA A 65 -17.06 11.96 2.21
N ASP A 66 -17.58 12.76 3.14
CA ASP A 66 -18.58 13.79 2.84
C ASP A 66 -18.03 14.88 1.91
N TRP A 67 -16.77 15.30 2.10
CA TRP A 67 -16.11 16.20 1.14
C TRP A 67 -15.95 15.53 -0.24
N CYS A 68 -15.61 14.24 -0.30
CA CYS A 68 -15.50 13.50 -1.55
C CYS A 68 -16.83 13.45 -2.30
N LEU A 69 -17.99 13.42 -1.62
CA LEU A 69 -19.31 13.47 -2.26
C LEU A 69 -19.55 14.79 -3.03
N THR A 70 -18.79 15.85 -2.74
CA THR A 70 -18.83 17.10 -3.52
C THR A 70 -18.07 17.02 -4.84
N LYS A 71 -17.27 15.97 -5.03
CA LYS A 71 -16.48 15.72 -6.24
C LYS A 71 -17.29 14.90 -7.23
N LYS A 72 -16.82 14.86 -8.48
CA LYS A 72 -17.46 14.10 -9.55
C LYS A 72 -16.47 13.07 -10.13
N PRO A 73 -16.91 11.83 -10.36
CA PRO A 73 -16.05 10.84 -10.97
C PRO A 73 -15.67 11.26 -12.39
N ARG A 74 -14.41 11.02 -12.74
CA ARG A 74 -13.89 11.29 -14.08
C ARG A 74 -14.58 10.41 -15.11
N LYS A 75 -15.11 11.02 -16.17
CA LYS A 75 -15.83 10.32 -17.25
C LYS A 75 -14.99 10.16 -18.52
N GLU A 76 -13.99 11.03 -18.69
CA GLU A 76 -13.18 11.08 -19.90
C GLU A 76 -11.70 10.95 -19.54
N TRP A 77 -10.98 10.25 -20.41
CA TRP A 77 -9.54 10.14 -20.33
C TRP A 77 -8.87 11.49 -20.60
N ILE A 78 -7.78 11.78 -19.88
CA ILE A 78 -6.96 12.97 -20.15
C ILE A 78 -5.98 12.61 -21.28
N ALA A 79 -6.42 12.84 -22.51
CA ALA A 79 -5.62 12.56 -23.69
C ALA A 79 -4.34 13.44 -23.73
N PRO A 80 -3.21 12.91 -24.22
CA PRO A 80 -2.02 13.71 -24.42
C PRO A 80 -2.26 14.80 -25.47
N VAL A 81 -1.78 16.01 -25.18
CA VAL A 81 -1.72 17.12 -26.15
C VAL A 81 -0.43 17.00 -26.96
N GLU A 82 -0.52 17.29 -28.26
CA GLU A 82 0.66 17.53 -29.13
C GLU A 82 0.86 19.06 -29.21
N ASP A 83 1.99 19.68 -28.84
CA ASP A 83 3.30 19.23 -28.35
C ASP A 83 3.38 19.23 -26.79
N ASP A 84 4.11 18.29 -26.17
CA ASP A 84 4.26 18.16 -24.70
C ASP A 84 5.73 18.32 -24.27
N PRO A 85 6.24 19.57 -24.24
CA PRO A 85 7.67 19.82 -24.13
C PRO A 85 8.28 19.49 -22.76
N ILE A 86 7.46 19.28 -21.71
CA ILE A 86 7.95 19.02 -20.34
C ILE A 86 7.24 17.86 -19.62
N TYR A 87 6.56 16.97 -20.35
CA TYR A 87 5.76 15.87 -19.79
C TYR A 87 4.60 16.32 -18.90
N GLU A 88 4.02 17.51 -19.17
CA GLU A 88 2.85 18.04 -18.44
C GLU A 88 1.69 17.04 -18.47
N ASN A 89 1.46 16.39 -19.62
CA ASN A 89 0.36 15.43 -19.74
C ASN A 89 0.57 14.18 -18.88
N LEU A 90 1.83 13.76 -18.66
CA LEU A 90 2.13 12.63 -17.78
C LEU A 90 1.77 12.97 -16.33
N TYR A 91 2.13 14.17 -15.87
CA TYR A 91 1.84 14.60 -14.51
C TYR A 91 0.36 14.91 -14.30
N ASP A 92 -0.34 15.46 -15.29
CA ASP A 92 -1.79 15.65 -15.24
C ASP A 92 -2.53 14.32 -15.07
N ARG A 93 -2.16 13.30 -15.87
CA ARG A 93 -2.70 11.95 -15.72
C ARG A 93 -2.33 11.35 -14.36
N PHE A 94 -1.07 11.47 -13.96
CA PHE A 94 -0.60 10.96 -12.67
C PHE A 94 -1.41 11.55 -11.50
N TYR A 95 -1.48 12.88 -11.36
CA TYR A 95 -2.19 13.50 -10.25
C TYR A 95 -3.69 13.26 -10.30
N ALA A 96 -4.28 13.21 -11.50
CA ALA A 96 -5.68 12.86 -11.66
C ALA A 96 -5.97 11.43 -11.22
N MET A 97 -5.15 10.45 -11.61
CA MET A 97 -5.27 9.06 -11.13
C MET A 97 -5.10 9.00 -9.61
N MET A 98 -4.13 9.71 -9.04
CA MET A 98 -3.90 9.68 -7.59
C MET A 98 -5.10 10.22 -6.82
N MET A 99 -5.68 11.33 -7.28
CA MET A 99 -6.90 11.89 -6.71
C MET A 99 -8.07 10.92 -6.83
N ASP A 100 -8.29 10.36 -8.02
CA ASP A 100 -9.41 9.47 -8.28
C ASP A 100 -9.30 8.21 -7.40
N MET A 101 -8.10 7.64 -7.23
CA MET A 101 -7.88 6.46 -6.37
C MET A 101 -7.99 6.79 -4.89
N ALA A 102 -7.48 7.93 -4.43
CA ALA A 102 -7.64 8.35 -3.04
C ALA A 102 -9.12 8.48 -2.67
N ILE A 103 -9.94 9.04 -3.57
CA ILE A 103 -11.40 9.16 -3.40
C ILE A 103 -12.08 7.78 -3.38
N ILE A 104 -11.72 6.88 -4.31
CA ILE A 104 -12.27 5.52 -4.36
C ILE A 104 -11.96 4.75 -3.09
N GLU A 105 -10.71 4.75 -2.63
CA GLU A 105 -10.29 4.07 -1.41
C GLU A 105 -11.03 4.65 -0.19
N HIS A 106 -11.19 5.98 -0.12
CA HIS A 106 -11.95 6.63 0.96
C HIS A 106 -13.41 6.21 0.99
N PHE A 107 -14.10 6.21 -0.16
CA PHE A 107 -15.48 5.73 -0.21
C PHE A 107 -15.59 4.24 0.12
N ALA A 108 -14.63 3.42 -0.31
CA ALA A 108 -14.59 2.00 -0.01
C ALA A 108 -14.51 1.75 1.51
N PHE A 109 -13.58 2.40 2.21
CA PHE A 109 -13.49 2.30 3.67
C PHE A 109 -14.70 2.90 4.38
N ALA A 110 -15.17 4.08 3.95
CA ALA A 110 -16.35 4.73 4.53
C ALA A 110 -17.58 3.84 4.42
N TYR A 111 -17.84 3.29 3.24
CA TYR A 111 -18.94 2.34 3.02
C TYR A 111 -18.76 1.07 3.84
N ALA A 112 -17.62 0.40 3.72
CA ALA A 112 -17.44 -0.92 4.31
C ALA A 112 -17.52 -0.90 5.85
N LEU A 113 -17.15 0.23 6.48
CA LEU A 113 -17.22 0.43 7.93
C LEU A 113 -18.50 1.12 8.42
N SER A 114 -19.20 1.93 7.62
CA SER A 114 -20.47 2.56 8.04
C SER A 114 -21.71 1.75 7.65
N GLY A 115 -21.67 1.07 6.50
CA GLY A 115 -22.82 0.52 5.81
C GLY A 115 -23.73 1.57 5.13
N GLU A 116 -23.34 2.85 5.09
CA GLU A 116 -24.20 3.91 4.55
C GLU A 116 -24.27 3.87 3.01
N GLU A 117 -25.50 3.82 2.48
CA GLU A 117 -25.76 3.71 1.04
C GLU A 117 -25.14 4.85 0.22
N LYS A 118 -25.06 6.08 0.77
CA LYS A 118 -24.46 7.22 0.04
C LYS A 118 -23.01 6.96 -0.36
N TYR A 119 -22.22 6.33 0.50
CA TYR A 119 -20.84 5.98 0.19
C TYR A 119 -20.77 4.73 -0.68
N GLY A 120 -21.67 3.76 -0.47
CA GLY A 120 -21.78 2.55 -1.30
C GLY A 120 -22.13 2.86 -2.76
N ASN A 121 -23.01 3.83 -3.01
CA ASN A 121 -23.32 4.31 -4.35
C ASN A 121 -22.17 5.12 -4.94
N ALA A 122 -21.48 5.93 -4.12
CA ALA A 122 -20.34 6.70 -4.57
C ALA A 122 -19.14 5.82 -4.98
N VAL A 123 -18.75 4.83 -4.15
CA VAL A 123 -17.65 3.90 -4.51
C VAL A 123 -17.99 3.10 -5.77
N HIS A 124 -19.25 2.69 -5.94
CA HIS A 124 -19.74 2.03 -7.14
C HIS A 124 -19.52 2.90 -8.38
N ASP A 125 -20.08 4.12 -8.38
CA ASP A 125 -20.04 5.03 -9.52
C ASP A 125 -18.62 5.47 -9.87
N TRP A 126 -17.79 5.75 -8.86
CA TRP A 126 -16.39 6.13 -9.06
C TRP A 126 -15.55 4.98 -9.62
N THR A 127 -15.69 3.77 -9.07
CA THR A 127 -14.93 2.60 -9.53
C THR A 127 -15.23 2.30 -10.99
N LEU A 128 -16.51 2.17 -11.37
CA LEU A 128 -16.88 1.88 -12.75
C LEU A 128 -16.48 3.02 -13.71
N SER A 129 -16.55 4.27 -13.27
CA SER A 129 -16.10 5.39 -14.07
C SER A 129 -14.60 5.36 -14.32
N CYS A 130 -13.80 5.02 -13.31
CA CYS A 130 -12.34 4.97 -13.43
C CYS A 130 -11.85 3.77 -14.24
N VAL A 131 -12.53 2.61 -14.14
CA VAL A 131 -12.29 1.45 -15.01
C VAL A 131 -12.39 1.85 -16.49
N GLU A 132 -13.28 2.77 -16.83
CA GLU A 132 -13.44 3.24 -18.21
C GLU A 132 -12.54 4.43 -18.56
N ALA A 133 -12.49 5.46 -17.72
CA ALA A 133 -11.74 6.69 -18.01
C ALA A 133 -10.23 6.45 -18.09
N TRP A 134 -9.70 5.46 -17.36
CA TRP A 134 -8.27 5.13 -17.33
C TRP A 134 -7.90 3.89 -18.15
N ARG A 135 -8.86 3.31 -18.87
CA ARG A 135 -8.63 2.18 -19.79
C ARG A 135 -7.44 2.44 -20.75
N PRO A 136 -7.26 3.62 -21.37
CA PRO A 136 -6.14 3.84 -22.27
C PRO A 136 -4.75 3.72 -21.62
N ASP A 137 -4.58 4.14 -20.36
CA ASP A 137 -3.30 3.97 -19.64
C ASP A 137 -3.14 2.53 -19.12
N ALA A 138 -4.23 1.87 -18.74
CA ALA A 138 -4.23 0.47 -18.31
C ALA A 138 -3.86 -0.50 -19.46
N GLU A 139 -4.35 -0.24 -20.67
CA GLU A 139 -4.09 -1.05 -21.86
C GLU A 139 -2.79 -0.65 -22.60
N ALA A 140 -2.13 0.44 -22.19
CA ALA A 140 -0.90 0.90 -22.82
C ALA A 140 0.28 -0.05 -22.58
N THR A 141 1.29 0.04 -23.45
CA THR A 141 2.57 -0.65 -23.23
C THR A 141 3.19 -0.18 -21.90
N PRO A 142 3.55 -1.12 -20.99
CA PRO A 142 4.19 -0.79 -19.73
C PRO A 142 5.54 -0.08 -19.93
N ASP A 143 5.79 0.96 -19.14
CA ASP A 143 7.06 1.66 -19.08
C ASP A 143 7.26 2.29 -17.69
N GLY A 144 8.50 2.60 -17.32
CA GLY A 144 8.82 3.18 -16.01
C GLY A 144 8.26 4.59 -15.78
N GLY A 145 7.88 5.32 -16.84
CA GLY A 145 7.24 6.62 -16.72
C GLY A 145 5.78 6.53 -16.26
N LYS A 146 5.08 5.44 -16.60
CA LYS A 146 3.67 5.23 -16.24
C LYS A 146 3.45 4.19 -15.15
N ALA A 147 4.35 3.23 -14.97
CA ALA A 147 4.20 2.10 -14.03
C ALA A 147 3.84 2.56 -12.62
N TYR A 148 4.45 3.64 -12.16
CA TYR A 148 4.16 4.23 -10.86
C TYR A 148 2.70 4.72 -10.73
N ALA A 149 2.14 5.33 -11.77
CA ALA A 149 0.76 5.80 -11.78
C ALA A 149 -0.23 4.63 -11.93
N VAL A 150 0.04 3.73 -12.89
CA VAL A 150 -0.85 2.62 -13.23
C VAL A 150 -0.91 1.58 -12.10
N SER A 151 0.20 1.27 -11.45
CA SER A 151 0.18 0.36 -10.29
C SER A 151 -0.72 0.90 -9.16
N ARG A 152 -0.68 2.21 -8.89
CA ARG A 152 -1.57 2.85 -7.90
C ARG A 152 -3.03 2.90 -8.36
N LEU A 153 -3.30 3.09 -9.65
CA LEU A 153 -4.63 2.90 -10.25
C LEU A 153 -5.16 1.49 -9.95
N LEU A 154 -4.38 0.45 -10.22
CA LEU A 154 -4.80 -0.92 -9.98
C LEU A 154 -5.04 -1.20 -8.49
N LYS A 155 -4.17 -0.71 -7.59
CA LYS A 155 -4.37 -0.85 -6.14
C LYS A 155 -5.70 -0.23 -5.68
N GLY A 156 -6.03 0.97 -6.13
CA GLY A 156 -7.26 1.65 -5.72
C GLY A 156 -8.52 0.91 -6.18
N ILE A 157 -8.52 0.44 -7.44
CA ILE A 157 -9.60 -0.37 -7.99
C ILE A 157 -9.70 -1.75 -7.31
N ALA A 158 -8.56 -2.41 -7.02
CA ALA A 158 -8.55 -3.67 -6.28
C ALA A 158 -9.07 -3.50 -4.84
N THR A 159 -8.75 -2.38 -4.20
CA THR A 159 -9.25 -2.04 -2.86
C THR A 159 -10.76 -1.85 -2.85
N SER A 160 -11.33 -1.15 -3.84
CA SER A 160 -12.79 -1.00 -3.92
C SER A 160 -13.49 -2.29 -4.33
N TYR A 161 -12.90 -3.07 -5.24
CA TYR A 161 -13.39 -4.39 -5.61
C TYR A 161 -13.54 -5.30 -4.39
N ASP A 162 -12.55 -5.30 -3.48
CA ASP A 162 -12.56 -6.08 -2.25
C ASP A 162 -13.53 -5.54 -1.19
N LEU A 163 -13.41 -4.26 -0.84
CA LEU A 163 -14.14 -3.68 0.30
C LEU A 163 -15.61 -3.37 0.01
N ALA A 164 -15.95 -3.09 -1.25
CA ALA A 164 -17.31 -2.78 -1.69
C ALA A 164 -17.84 -3.85 -2.66
N HIS A 165 -17.32 -5.07 -2.57
CA HIS A 165 -17.66 -6.19 -3.46
C HIS A 165 -19.18 -6.37 -3.62
N ASP A 166 -19.94 -6.27 -2.52
CA ASP A 166 -21.40 -6.39 -2.47
C ASP A 166 -22.17 -5.24 -3.15
N ARG A 167 -21.49 -4.15 -3.53
CA ARG A 167 -22.08 -3.05 -4.32
C ARG A 167 -22.12 -3.31 -5.81
N PHE A 168 -21.31 -4.23 -6.30
CA PHE A 168 -21.21 -4.53 -7.73
C PHE A 168 -22.04 -5.75 -8.08
N THR A 169 -22.77 -5.69 -9.19
CA THR A 169 -23.39 -6.86 -9.81
C THR A 169 -22.33 -7.84 -10.33
N ASP A 170 -22.70 -9.09 -10.60
CA ASP A 170 -21.76 -10.09 -11.13
C ASP A 170 -21.10 -9.65 -12.45
N ALA A 171 -21.85 -8.93 -13.31
CA ALA A 171 -21.32 -8.39 -14.56
C ALA A 171 -20.31 -7.26 -14.33
N GLU A 172 -20.57 -6.37 -13.36
CA GLU A 172 -19.66 -5.30 -12.98
C GLU A 172 -18.40 -5.85 -12.31
N ARG A 173 -18.54 -6.85 -11.44
CA ARG A 173 -17.40 -7.56 -10.85
C ARG A 173 -16.53 -8.21 -11.93
N ALA A 174 -17.15 -8.88 -12.91
CA ALA A 174 -16.42 -9.46 -14.03
C ALA A 174 -15.66 -8.40 -14.82
N ARG A 175 -16.27 -7.24 -15.08
CA ARG A 175 -15.62 -6.11 -15.78
C ARG A 175 -14.43 -5.52 -15.00
N ILE A 176 -14.59 -5.31 -13.70
CA ILE A 176 -13.52 -4.82 -12.82
C ILE A 176 -12.38 -5.84 -12.79
N ARG A 177 -12.70 -7.12 -12.56
CA ARG A 177 -11.74 -8.22 -12.56
C ARG A 177 -10.98 -8.32 -13.88
N GLU A 178 -11.67 -8.21 -15.00
CA GLU A 178 -11.07 -8.26 -16.34
C GLU A 178 -10.05 -7.14 -16.53
N MET A 179 -10.40 -5.89 -16.20
CA MET A 179 -9.47 -4.76 -16.29
C MET A 179 -8.22 -4.98 -15.40
N LEU A 180 -8.43 -5.39 -14.15
CA LEU A 180 -7.34 -5.67 -13.22
C LEU A 180 -6.43 -6.79 -13.74
N ALA A 181 -7.01 -7.91 -14.18
CA ALA A 181 -6.28 -9.08 -14.65
C ALA A 181 -5.50 -8.81 -15.93
N GLN A 182 -6.12 -8.17 -16.93
CA GLN A 182 -5.45 -7.82 -18.19
C GLN A 182 -4.27 -6.89 -17.96
N THR A 183 -4.45 -5.85 -17.14
CA THR A 183 -3.39 -4.90 -16.84
C THR A 183 -2.28 -5.54 -16.01
N ALA A 184 -2.64 -6.32 -14.98
CA ALA A 184 -1.68 -7.03 -14.14
C ALA A 184 -0.84 -8.03 -14.95
N SER A 185 -1.46 -8.82 -15.85
CA SER A 185 -0.75 -9.75 -16.74
C SER A 185 0.22 -9.00 -17.65
N ASN A 186 -0.23 -7.92 -18.28
CA ASN A 186 0.60 -7.11 -19.16
C ASN A 186 1.83 -6.54 -18.43
N TYR A 187 1.64 -5.95 -17.23
CA TYR A 187 2.75 -5.44 -16.42
C TYR A 187 3.65 -6.53 -15.87
N TYR A 188 3.10 -7.69 -15.51
CA TYR A 188 3.88 -8.84 -15.07
C TYR A 188 4.84 -9.31 -16.17
N GLU A 189 4.30 -9.60 -17.36
CA GLU A 189 5.05 -10.15 -18.48
C GLU A 189 6.05 -9.15 -19.09
N ASN A 190 5.68 -7.88 -19.18
CA ASN A 190 6.43 -6.90 -19.97
C ASN A 190 7.22 -5.87 -19.13
N TYR A 191 7.07 -5.86 -17.81
CA TYR A 191 7.75 -4.90 -16.94
C TYR A 191 8.34 -5.54 -15.68
N PHE A 192 7.52 -6.12 -14.80
CA PHE A 192 7.97 -6.60 -13.49
C PHE A 192 8.94 -7.79 -13.56
N THR A 193 8.86 -8.60 -14.60
CA THR A 193 9.75 -9.75 -14.82
C THR A 193 11.04 -9.40 -15.57
N THR A 194 11.21 -8.15 -16.04
CA THR A 194 12.46 -7.73 -16.69
C THR A 194 13.61 -7.70 -15.69
N ASP A 195 14.85 -8.00 -16.12
CA ASP A 195 16.02 -8.06 -15.24
C ASP A 195 16.25 -6.73 -14.48
N THR A 196 15.97 -5.61 -15.14
CA THR A 196 16.13 -4.26 -14.56
C THR A 196 15.15 -3.98 -13.43
N ILE A 197 13.92 -4.50 -13.52
CA ILE A 197 12.84 -4.21 -12.56
C ILE A 197 12.78 -5.30 -11.48
N SER A 198 12.96 -6.56 -11.83
CA SER A 198 12.99 -7.68 -10.88
C SER A 198 14.27 -7.70 -10.04
N GLY A 199 15.40 -7.28 -10.60
CA GLY A 199 16.72 -7.36 -9.97
C GLY A 199 16.97 -6.40 -8.80
N PRO A 200 18.13 -6.52 -8.14
CA PRO A 200 18.45 -5.77 -6.92
C PRO A 200 18.64 -4.26 -7.16
N GLY A 201 18.79 -3.80 -8.40
CA GLY A 201 19.00 -2.38 -8.72
C GLY A 201 17.74 -1.52 -8.61
N PHE A 202 16.56 -2.12 -8.73
CA PHE A 202 15.28 -1.43 -8.55
C PHE A 202 14.69 -1.78 -7.18
N HIS A 203 15.12 -1.05 -6.15
CA HIS A 203 14.84 -1.40 -4.76
C HIS A 203 14.37 -0.25 -3.86
N THR A 204 14.28 0.96 -4.41
CA THR A 204 13.96 2.19 -3.66
C THR A 204 12.46 2.52 -3.72
N HIS A 205 12.07 3.77 -3.48
CA HIS A 205 10.69 4.21 -3.28
C HIS A 205 9.72 3.71 -4.36
N HIS A 206 10.07 3.91 -5.63
CA HIS A 206 9.25 3.49 -6.76
C HIS A 206 8.99 1.99 -6.76
N ALA A 207 10.04 1.18 -6.56
CA ALA A 207 9.92 -0.27 -6.53
C ALA A 207 8.96 -0.74 -5.43
N ILE A 208 9.00 -0.12 -4.26
CA ILE A 208 8.14 -0.46 -3.13
C ILE A 208 6.67 -0.11 -3.40
N VAL A 209 6.41 1.07 -3.96
CA VAL A 209 5.05 1.48 -4.31
C VAL A 209 4.48 0.58 -5.41
N GLU A 210 5.26 0.31 -6.44
CA GLU A 210 4.83 -0.47 -7.60
C GLU A 210 4.58 -1.93 -7.23
N PHE A 211 5.55 -2.62 -6.61
CA PHE A 211 5.39 -4.02 -6.21
C PHE A 211 4.40 -4.20 -5.05
N GLY A 212 4.32 -3.25 -4.12
CA GLY A 212 3.32 -3.29 -3.05
C GLY A 212 1.90 -3.18 -3.60
N SER A 213 1.69 -2.28 -4.57
CA SER A 213 0.42 -2.14 -5.26
C SER A 213 0.07 -3.37 -6.10
N PHE A 214 1.04 -3.90 -6.85
CA PHE A 214 0.88 -5.13 -7.63
C PHE A 214 0.54 -6.34 -6.75
N GLY A 215 1.18 -6.46 -5.58
CA GLY A 215 0.86 -7.49 -4.59
C GLY A 215 -0.56 -7.38 -4.05
N ILE A 216 -1.07 -6.16 -3.80
CA ILE A 216 -2.48 -5.96 -3.41
C ILE A 216 -3.44 -6.44 -4.51
N VAL A 217 -3.14 -6.16 -5.78
CA VAL A 217 -3.95 -6.64 -6.91
C VAL A 217 -3.95 -8.17 -6.97
N ALA A 218 -2.79 -8.80 -6.83
CA ALA A 218 -2.66 -10.25 -6.82
C ALA A 218 -3.47 -10.88 -5.66
N LEU A 219 -3.42 -10.30 -4.46
CA LEU A 219 -4.21 -10.75 -3.31
C LEU A 219 -5.72 -10.58 -3.53
N ALA A 220 -6.14 -9.48 -4.15
CA ALA A 220 -7.56 -9.22 -4.44
C ALA A 220 -8.13 -10.20 -5.48
N LEU A 221 -7.30 -10.73 -6.37
CA LEU A 221 -7.68 -11.65 -7.45
C LEU A 221 -7.36 -13.12 -7.14
N LEU A 222 -6.76 -13.40 -5.99
CA LEU A 222 -6.32 -14.74 -5.61
C LEU A 222 -7.52 -15.71 -5.57
N GLY A 223 -7.45 -16.80 -6.33
CA GLY A 223 -8.54 -17.77 -6.48
C GLY A 223 -9.61 -17.40 -7.52
N GLU A 224 -9.60 -16.17 -8.04
CA GLU A 224 -10.49 -15.74 -9.14
C GLU A 224 -9.78 -15.68 -10.49
N VAL A 225 -8.47 -15.42 -10.47
CA VAL A 225 -7.59 -15.40 -11.65
C VAL A 225 -6.43 -16.38 -11.40
N PRO A 226 -6.24 -17.42 -12.24
CA PRO A 226 -5.22 -18.44 -12.01
C PRO A 226 -3.80 -17.88 -11.82
N GLU A 227 -3.42 -16.91 -12.65
CA GLU A 227 -2.11 -16.28 -12.70
C GLU A 227 -1.82 -15.38 -11.48
N ALA A 228 -2.84 -15.03 -10.69
CA ALA A 228 -2.67 -14.17 -9.51
C ALA A 228 -1.75 -14.80 -8.45
N SER A 229 -1.66 -16.12 -8.41
CA SER A 229 -0.70 -16.84 -7.55
C SER A 229 0.76 -16.54 -7.94
N ASP A 230 1.09 -16.64 -9.23
CA ASP A 230 2.44 -16.33 -9.75
C ASP A 230 2.81 -14.85 -9.54
N TRP A 231 1.83 -13.95 -9.71
CA TRP A 231 2.00 -12.52 -9.45
C TRP A 231 2.32 -12.25 -7.99
N LEU A 232 1.56 -12.88 -7.08
CA LEU A 232 1.77 -12.75 -5.64
C LEU A 232 3.13 -13.30 -5.23
N ASP A 233 3.54 -14.45 -5.77
CA ASP A 233 4.85 -15.04 -5.49
C ASP A 233 5.99 -14.16 -6.00
N SER A 234 5.82 -13.52 -7.15
CA SER A 234 6.80 -12.55 -7.67
C SER A 234 6.91 -11.31 -6.78
N ALA A 235 5.78 -10.73 -6.36
CA ALA A 235 5.79 -9.56 -5.48
C ALA A 235 6.38 -9.89 -4.11
N THR A 236 5.97 -11.03 -3.53
CA THR A 236 6.49 -11.54 -2.26
C THR A 236 8.00 -11.74 -2.30
N ARG A 237 8.52 -12.46 -3.30
CA ARG A 237 9.97 -12.69 -3.46
C ARG A 237 10.74 -11.38 -3.61
N LYS A 238 10.22 -10.45 -4.41
CA LYS A 238 10.84 -9.12 -4.57
C LYS A 238 10.93 -8.38 -3.22
N PHE A 239 9.89 -8.49 -2.39
CA PHE A 239 9.90 -7.93 -1.03
C PHE A 239 10.95 -8.57 -0.14
N GLU A 240 11.01 -9.90 -0.13
CA GLU A 240 11.96 -10.68 0.67
C GLU A 240 13.41 -10.43 0.26
N ASP A 241 13.72 -10.55 -1.03
CA ASP A 241 15.09 -10.54 -1.51
C ASP A 241 15.69 -9.12 -1.56
N HIS A 242 14.85 -8.10 -1.82
CA HIS A 242 15.32 -6.77 -2.19
C HIS A 242 14.63 -5.65 -1.41
N LEU A 243 13.30 -5.59 -1.39
CA LEU A 243 12.62 -4.37 -0.94
C LEU A 243 12.62 -4.19 0.57
N LEU A 244 12.48 -5.25 1.37
CA LEU A 244 12.58 -5.15 2.82
C LEU A 244 14.04 -4.98 3.27
N PRO A 245 15.01 -5.79 2.80
CA PRO A 245 16.38 -5.69 3.30
C PRO A 245 17.15 -4.44 2.84
N THR A 246 16.81 -3.90 1.65
CA THR A 246 17.64 -2.86 1.00
C THR A 246 16.87 -1.60 0.60
N GLY A 247 15.55 -1.58 0.72
CA GLY A 247 14.76 -0.41 0.31
C GLY A 247 14.75 0.76 1.30
N LEU A 248 15.38 0.57 2.46
CA LEU A 248 15.76 1.64 3.40
C LEU A 248 17.23 1.44 3.78
N ALA A 249 17.88 2.53 4.20
CA ALA A 249 19.21 2.45 4.80
C ALA A 249 19.17 1.64 6.12
N PRO A 250 20.31 1.11 6.60
CA PRO A 250 20.37 0.31 7.82
C PRO A 250 19.85 0.99 9.10
N ASP A 251 19.83 2.33 9.13
CA ASP A 251 19.29 3.14 10.23
C ASP A 251 17.79 3.45 10.07
N GLY A 252 17.14 2.92 9.03
CA GLY A 252 15.74 3.17 8.70
C GLY A 252 15.50 4.43 7.85
N ALA A 253 16.55 5.15 7.43
CA ALA A 253 16.40 6.31 6.56
C ALA A 253 15.97 5.91 5.14
N GLN A 254 15.22 6.78 4.46
CA GLN A 254 15.01 6.62 3.03
C GLN A 254 16.18 7.26 2.25
N THR A 255 16.85 6.46 1.42
CA THR A 255 18.07 6.79 0.68
C THR A 255 17.84 7.84 -0.40
N GLU A 256 16.62 7.93 -0.95
CA GLU A 256 16.25 8.93 -1.96
C GLU A 256 15.82 10.29 -1.36
N GLY A 257 15.80 10.38 -0.02
CA GLY A 257 15.38 11.57 0.71
C GLY A 257 14.28 11.25 1.70
N ALA A 258 14.28 11.98 2.82
CA ALA A 258 13.32 11.79 3.92
C ALA A 258 11.87 11.83 3.42
N THR A 259 11.56 12.69 2.44
CA THR A 259 10.22 12.87 1.84
C THR A 259 9.56 11.60 1.34
N PHE A 260 10.35 10.59 0.97
CA PHE A 260 9.85 9.32 0.46
C PHE A 260 9.68 8.26 1.55
N TRP A 261 10.13 8.49 2.78
CA TRP A 261 10.10 7.48 3.84
C TRP A 261 8.69 7.03 4.16
N ALA A 262 7.78 7.98 4.36
CA ALA A 262 6.41 7.69 4.79
C ALA A 262 5.64 6.88 3.74
N SER A 263 5.71 7.31 2.48
CA SER A 263 5.08 6.59 1.37
C SER A 263 5.74 5.24 1.14
N THR A 264 7.07 5.14 1.21
CA THR A 264 7.78 3.86 1.17
C THR A 264 7.25 2.89 2.22
N MET A 265 7.21 3.30 3.48
CA MET A 265 6.73 2.46 4.57
C MET A 265 5.25 2.13 4.44
N HIS A 266 4.42 3.10 4.04
CA HIS A 266 2.98 2.90 3.87
C HIS A 266 2.69 1.76 2.88
N TYR A 267 3.30 1.76 1.69
CA TYR A 267 3.06 0.73 0.68
C TYR A 267 3.64 -0.63 1.07
N ARG A 268 4.76 -0.66 1.83
CA ARG A 268 5.22 -1.91 2.46
C ARG A 268 4.17 -2.49 3.39
N LEU A 269 3.68 -1.68 4.32
CA LEU A 269 2.77 -2.10 5.36
C LEU A 269 1.42 -2.55 4.80
N PHE A 270 0.90 -1.87 3.77
CA PHE A 270 -0.34 -2.24 3.11
C PHE A 270 -0.24 -3.65 2.51
N PHE A 271 0.83 -3.91 1.76
CA PHE A 271 1.05 -5.23 1.18
C PHE A 271 1.29 -6.30 2.25
N MET A 272 2.21 -6.06 3.19
CA MET A 272 2.55 -7.04 4.23
C MET A 272 1.35 -7.40 5.12
N ASP A 273 0.52 -6.41 5.50
CA ASP A 273 -0.67 -6.64 6.33
C ASP A 273 -1.72 -7.47 5.57
N ALA A 274 -1.96 -7.15 4.29
CA ALA A 274 -2.87 -7.92 3.44
C ALA A 274 -2.33 -9.33 3.15
N LEU A 275 -1.04 -9.47 2.84
CA LEU A 275 -0.38 -10.76 2.60
C LEU A 275 -0.56 -11.68 3.81
N ARG A 276 -0.23 -11.18 5.00
CA ARG A 276 -0.39 -11.94 6.25
C ARG A 276 -1.84 -12.34 6.49
N ARG A 277 -2.79 -11.42 6.27
CA ARG A 277 -4.22 -11.69 6.49
C ARG A 277 -4.77 -12.75 5.53
N VAL A 278 -4.47 -12.61 4.24
CA VAL A 278 -5.02 -13.47 3.19
C VAL A 278 -4.35 -14.83 3.16
N THR A 279 -3.03 -14.90 3.38
CA THR A 279 -2.23 -16.12 3.15
C THR A 279 -1.60 -16.72 4.39
N GLY A 280 -1.60 -15.99 5.51
CA GLY A 280 -0.86 -16.36 6.72
C GLY A 280 0.65 -16.05 6.68
N LYS A 281 1.22 -15.65 5.53
CA LYS A 281 2.65 -15.34 5.40
C LYS A 281 3.00 -14.05 6.16
N ASP A 282 3.77 -14.18 7.23
CA ASP A 282 4.11 -13.08 8.14
C ASP A 282 5.50 -12.50 7.88
N LEU A 283 5.57 -11.47 7.03
CA LEU A 283 6.81 -10.72 6.78
C LEU A 283 7.16 -9.74 7.91
N PHE A 284 6.25 -9.43 8.84
CA PHE A 284 6.55 -8.49 9.93
C PHE A 284 7.54 -9.10 10.93
N THR A 285 7.30 -10.35 11.32
CA THR A 285 8.19 -11.04 12.27
C THR A 285 9.57 -11.28 11.67
N GLU A 286 9.62 -11.75 10.42
CA GLU A 286 10.87 -12.11 9.75
C GLU A 286 11.75 -10.89 9.45
N TYR A 287 11.17 -9.78 9.00
CA TYR A 287 11.90 -8.58 8.59
C TYR A 287 11.84 -7.44 9.60
N LYS A 288 11.56 -7.76 10.87
CA LYS A 288 11.40 -6.77 11.95
C LYS A 288 12.55 -5.75 12.04
N ASP A 289 13.78 -6.19 11.85
CA ASP A 289 14.97 -5.34 11.96
C ASP A 289 15.07 -4.30 10.83
N TYR A 290 14.31 -4.49 9.74
CA TYR A 290 14.23 -3.55 8.61
C TYR A 290 13.05 -2.56 8.70
N MET A 291 12.30 -2.60 9.81
CA MET A 291 11.12 -1.77 10.05
C MET A 291 11.39 -0.67 11.09
N ASN A 292 12.62 -0.16 11.10
CA ASN A 292 13.06 0.91 11.99
C ASN A 292 12.53 2.29 11.54
N ALA A 293 11.92 3.03 12.46
CA ALA A 293 11.41 4.38 12.24
C ALA A 293 12.17 5.47 13.01
N ASP A 294 13.33 5.17 13.60
CA ASP A 294 14.01 6.11 14.51
C ASP A 294 14.36 7.46 13.87
N LEU A 295 14.84 7.49 12.62
CA LEU A 295 15.09 8.75 11.92
C LEU A 295 13.79 9.52 11.62
N ALA A 296 12.74 8.79 11.27
CA ALA A 296 11.41 9.35 11.06
C ALA A 296 10.87 10.00 12.35
N LEU A 297 11.02 9.33 13.50
CA LEU A 297 10.64 9.90 14.79
C LEU A 297 11.43 11.17 15.13
N ALA A 298 12.74 11.17 14.86
CA ALA A 298 13.60 12.32 15.10
C ALA A 298 13.20 13.54 14.26
N SER A 299 12.42 13.34 13.20
CA SER A 299 11.96 14.39 12.31
C SER A 299 10.66 15.04 12.78
N ILE A 300 9.90 14.45 13.71
CA ILE A 300 8.61 14.98 14.19
C ILE A 300 8.86 16.16 15.14
N ALA A 301 8.42 17.35 14.73
CA ALA A 301 8.70 18.61 15.44
C ALA A 301 7.62 18.97 16.48
N THR A 302 6.35 18.77 16.14
CA THR A 302 5.20 19.27 16.92
C THR A 302 3.90 18.57 16.51
N ILE A 303 2.81 18.92 17.19
CA ILE A 303 1.44 18.50 16.90
C ILE A 303 1.00 19.04 15.53
N LYS A 304 0.32 18.19 14.75
CA LYS A 304 -0.33 18.53 13.48
C LYS A 304 -1.82 18.73 13.71
N GLU A 305 -2.31 19.90 13.34
CA GLU A 305 -3.74 20.21 13.27
C GLU A 305 -4.23 20.11 11.82
N PRO A 306 -5.50 19.73 11.57
CA PRO A 306 -6.06 19.71 10.21
C PRO A 306 -5.98 21.09 9.53
N GLY A 307 -5.64 21.12 8.24
CA GLY A 307 -5.52 22.35 7.46
C GLY A 307 -4.21 22.49 6.68
N TRP A 308 -4.00 23.69 6.12
CA TRP A 308 -2.79 24.05 5.38
C TRP A 308 -1.56 24.07 6.28
N ASN A 309 -0.49 23.40 5.85
CA ASN A 309 0.76 23.31 6.61
C ASN A 309 1.83 24.23 6.02
N GLU A 310 2.68 24.77 6.89
CA GLU A 310 3.91 25.45 6.49
C GLU A 310 5.08 24.45 6.39
N THR A 311 6.03 24.73 5.48
CA THR A 311 7.21 23.87 5.26
C THR A 311 7.97 23.66 6.56
N ASN A 312 8.36 22.41 6.83
CA ASN A 312 9.10 22.02 8.02
C ASN A 312 8.39 22.28 9.37
N GLN A 313 7.10 22.63 9.37
CA GLN A 313 6.36 22.97 10.59
C GLN A 313 6.21 21.75 11.50
N THR A 314 5.78 20.62 10.94
CA THR A 314 5.44 19.40 11.69
C THR A 314 6.49 18.29 11.53
N VAL A 315 7.18 18.27 10.38
CA VAL A 315 8.29 17.35 10.08
C VAL A 315 9.50 18.15 9.62
N ILE A 316 10.60 18.15 10.38
CA ILE A 316 11.75 19.06 10.20
C ILE A 316 12.50 18.82 8.89
N LEU A 317 12.59 17.57 8.41
CA LEU A 317 13.46 17.20 7.29
C LEU A 317 12.78 17.26 5.92
N GLU A 318 11.54 17.78 5.84
CA GLU A 318 10.69 17.58 4.66
C GLU A 318 9.70 18.75 4.40
N PRO A 319 9.26 18.98 3.13
CA PRO A 319 8.33 20.04 2.75
C PRO A 319 6.86 19.71 3.12
N PRO A 320 5.94 20.69 3.17
CA PRO A 320 4.68 20.60 3.93
C PRO A 320 3.57 19.71 3.35
N TYR A 321 3.87 18.86 2.37
CA TYR A 321 2.88 18.02 1.70
C TYR A 321 2.33 16.93 2.65
N GLY A 322 1.40 17.26 3.54
CA GLY A 322 0.58 16.31 4.31
C GLY A 322 1.34 15.26 5.14
N GLN A 323 2.56 15.56 5.61
CA GLN A 323 3.50 14.47 5.89
C GLN A 323 3.31 13.77 7.23
N LEU A 324 2.77 14.43 8.27
CA LEU A 324 2.29 13.67 9.43
C LEU A 324 1.14 12.72 9.03
N ASP A 325 0.35 13.06 8.01
CA ASP A 325 -0.75 12.22 7.55
C ASP A 325 -0.23 10.87 7.00
N TYR A 326 0.93 10.80 6.33
CA TYR A 326 1.54 9.52 5.93
C TYR A 326 2.36 8.86 7.05
N TYR A 327 3.02 9.64 7.90
CA TYR A 327 3.84 9.12 9.01
C TYR A 327 2.98 8.44 10.08
N SER A 328 1.87 9.06 10.48
CA SER A 328 1.08 8.61 11.62
C SER A 328 0.45 7.24 11.41
N PRO A 329 -0.17 6.91 10.26
CA PRO A 329 -0.63 5.55 9.97
C PRO A 329 0.49 4.51 10.01
N VAL A 330 1.67 4.85 9.46
CA VAL A 330 2.87 3.99 9.52
C VAL A 330 3.26 3.74 10.98
N LEU A 331 3.38 4.80 11.78
CA LEU A 331 3.74 4.70 13.19
C LEU A 331 2.69 3.96 14.03
N LEU A 332 1.40 4.14 13.76
CA LEU A 332 0.33 3.37 14.41
C LEU A 332 0.44 1.87 14.09
N CYS A 333 0.70 1.53 12.82
CA CYS A 333 0.88 0.14 12.41
C CYS A 333 2.11 -0.48 13.08
N LEU A 334 3.25 0.21 13.06
CA LEU A 334 4.47 -0.24 13.74
C LEU A 334 4.31 -0.31 15.27
N ALA A 335 3.55 0.60 15.87
CA ALA A 335 3.24 0.58 17.31
C ALA A 335 2.40 -0.64 17.68
N ARG A 336 1.37 -0.95 16.87
CA ARG A 336 0.53 -2.14 17.01
C ARG A 336 1.37 -3.42 16.89
N GLU A 337 2.21 -3.48 15.86
CA GLU A 337 2.97 -4.67 15.51
C GLU A 337 4.10 -4.95 16.51
N TYR A 338 4.94 -3.94 16.79
CA TYR A 338 6.16 -4.11 17.58
C TYR A 338 6.05 -3.61 19.02
N ARG A 339 4.84 -3.24 19.46
CA ARG A 339 4.54 -2.75 20.82
C ARG A 339 5.47 -1.61 21.25
N ARG A 340 5.58 -0.58 20.41
CA ARG A 340 6.42 0.61 20.63
C ARG A 340 5.56 1.81 21.09
N PRO A 341 5.43 2.12 22.40
CA PRO A 341 4.52 3.17 22.86
C PRO A 341 4.90 4.57 22.38
N VAL A 342 6.19 4.83 22.13
CA VAL A 342 6.64 6.12 21.59
C VAL A 342 6.13 6.36 20.18
N TYR A 343 6.00 5.31 19.36
CA TYR A 343 5.45 5.40 18.00
C TYR A 343 3.97 5.78 18.07
N GLN A 344 3.21 5.09 18.93
CA GLN A 344 1.80 5.42 19.20
C GLN A 344 1.65 6.87 19.68
N ARG A 345 2.47 7.30 20.64
CA ARG A 345 2.39 8.64 21.21
C ARG A 345 2.59 9.73 20.16
N LEU A 346 3.61 9.59 19.32
CA LEU A 346 3.93 10.58 18.29
C LEU A 346 2.96 10.52 17.11
N ALA A 347 2.46 9.34 16.75
CA ALA A 347 1.38 9.23 15.77
C ALA A 347 0.11 9.98 16.23
N LEU A 348 -0.21 9.94 17.52
CA LEU A 348 -1.38 10.64 18.07
C LEU A 348 -1.20 12.16 18.22
N TRP A 349 -0.03 12.70 17.86
CA TRP A 349 0.13 14.16 17.68
C TRP A 349 -0.45 14.65 16.37
N ASP A 350 -0.85 13.74 15.49
CA ASP A 350 -1.54 14.08 14.26
C ASP A 350 -3.06 14.04 14.45
N HIS A 351 -3.65 15.23 14.54
CA HIS A 351 -5.09 15.38 14.67
C HIS A 351 -5.83 15.28 13.32
N SER A 352 -5.13 15.18 12.19
CA SER A 352 -5.72 14.86 10.89
C SER A 352 -5.74 13.37 10.57
N LEU A 353 -5.26 12.51 11.46
CA LEU A 353 -5.38 11.05 11.36
C LEU A 353 -6.78 10.61 10.90
N GLY A 354 -6.84 9.88 9.78
CA GLY A 354 -8.09 9.41 9.17
C GLY A 354 -8.65 10.28 8.04
N HIS A 355 -8.12 11.49 7.83
CA HIS A 355 -8.49 12.29 6.66
C HIS A 355 -7.88 11.74 5.37
N ILE A 356 -8.52 12.09 4.26
CA ILE A 356 -7.97 11.93 2.91
C ILE A 356 -6.71 12.77 2.73
N GLN A 357 -5.75 12.18 2.02
CA GLN A 357 -4.42 12.72 1.78
C GLN A 357 -4.22 13.10 0.32
#